data_AF-A0A962B0E4-F1
#
_entry.id   AF-A0A962B0E4-F1
#
_cell.length_a   1.000
_cell.length_b   1.000
_cell.length_c   1.000
_cell.angle_alpha   90.00
_cell.angle_beta   90.00
_cell.angle_gamma   90.00
#
_symmetry.space_group_name_H-M   'P 1'
#
loop_
_entity.id
_entity.type
_entity.pdbx_description
1 polymer ?
#
loop_
_entity_poly.entity_id
_entity_poly.type
_entity_poly.pdbx_seq_one_letter_code
_entity_poly.pdbx_strand_id
1 'polypeptide(L)'
;MARERDPHKLSSPQVYLWRMIVFLVITGFVVAVLFPQIAGAFMANPGLNGLIIFVLLIGIALSIRQVTRLFREISWVNDFRLADPGLEVEKPPVLLAPMAAILRDRIGRMTISTQTMRSLLESIATRLDEARDILRYMTGLLVFLGLLGTFWGLTQTVASVGNIINSLDVGSSDLGVIFEDLKSGLAAPLGGMGTAFSSSLFGLAGSLVLGFLDLQA
;
A
#
# COMPACT_ATOMS: atom_id res chain seq x y z
N MET A 1 19.06 -4.26 38.78
CA MET A 1 19.96 -4.52 37.64
C MET A 1 19.55 -3.62 36.48
N ALA A 2 20.16 -2.44 36.37
CA ALA A 2 19.95 -1.56 35.23
C ALA A 2 20.77 -2.11 34.05
N ARG A 3 20.12 -2.48 32.94
CA ARG A 3 20.82 -2.79 31.69
C ARG A 3 21.46 -1.49 31.19
N GLU A 4 22.79 -1.44 31.19
CA GLU A 4 23.57 -0.42 30.50
C GLU A 4 23.10 -0.36 29.04
N ARG A 5 22.43 0.74 28.69
CA ARG A 5 22.08 1.05 27.30
C ARG A 5 23.33 1.56 26.61
N ASP A 6 23.97 0.65 25.88
CA ASP A 6 25.08 0.93 24.99
C ASP A 6 24.64 1.97 23.91
N PRO A 7 25.17 3.21 23.93
CA PRO A 7 24.71 4.30 23.07
C PRO A 7 25.06 4.12 21.58
N HIS A 8 25.77 3.04 21.22
CA HIS A 8 26.19 2.72 19.86
C HIS A 8 25.44 1.54 19.22
N LYS A 9 24.46 0.94 19.92
CA LYS A 9 23.54 -0.03 19.32
C LYS A 9 22.45 0.70 18.54
N LEU A 10 22.48 0.54 17.22
CA LEU A 10 21.36 0.93 16.34
C LEU A 10 20.08 0.29 16.88
N SER A 11 18.99 1.06 16.94
CA SER A 11 17.69 0.59 17.43
C SER A 11 17.31 -0.70 16.72
N SER A 12 16.86 -1.71 17.47
CA SER A 12 16.51 -3.00 16.88
C SER A 12 15.38 -2.77 15.87
N PRO A 13 15.60 -3.02 14.56
CA PRO A 13 14.58 -2.82 13.53
C PRO A 13 13.30 -3.63 13.81
N GLN A 14 13.37 -4.63 14.71
CA GLN A 14 12.27 -5.46 15.20
C GLN A 14 11.05 -4.65 15.69
N VAL A 15 11.27 -3.45 16.25
CA VAL A 15 10.15 -2.61 16.76
C VAL A 15 9.25 -2.14 15.62
N TYR A 16 9.82 -1.81 14.46
CA TYR A 16 9.05 -1.35 13.29
C TYR A 16 8.27 -2.50 12.66
N LEU A 17 8.88 -3.69 12.53
CA LEU A 17 8.17 -4.90 12.08
C LEU A 17 6.98 -5.22 12.98
N TRP A 18 7.18 -5.17 14.31
CA TRP A 18 6.12 -5.46 15.25
C TRP A 18 4.97 -4.44 15.13
N ARG A 19 5.27 -3.14 15.02
CA ARG A 19 4.22 -2.12 14.79
C ARG A 19 3.42 -2.39 13.52
N MET A 20 4.10 -2.77 12.45
CA MET A 20 3.49 -3.09 11.16
C MET A 20 2.58 -4.32 11.26
N ILE A 21 3.05 -5.40 11.90
CA ILE A 21 2.26 -6.62 12.13
C ILE A 21 1.04 -6.33 13.02
N VAL A 22 1.21 -5.63 14.14
CA VAL A 22 0.10 -5.25 15.02
C VAL A 22 -0.96 -4.46 14.25
N PHE A 23 -0.54 -3.48 13.45
CA PHE A 23 -1.46 -2.69 12.65
C PHE A 23 -2.22 -3.53 11.62
N LEU A 24 -1.56 -4.45 10.92
CA LEU A 24 -2.21 -5.36 9.98
C LEU A 24 -3.19 -6.32 10.68
N VAL A 25 -2.85 -6.82 11.87
CA VAL A 25 -3.74 -7.68 12.66
C VAL A 25 -4.98 -6.91 13.11
N ILE A 26 -4.82 -5.69 13.61
CA ILE A 26 -5.95 -4.82 13.99
C ILE A 26 -6.83 -4.52 12.78
N THR A 27 -6.22 -4.17 11.64
CA THR A 27 -6.94 -3.89 10.40
C THR A 27 -7.71 -5.13 9.92
N GLY A 28 -7.07 -6.31 9.93
CA GLY A 28 -7.71 -7.58 9.59
C GLY A 28 -8.85 -7.94 10.54
N PHE A 29 -8.71 -7.64 11.84
CA PHE A 29 -9.77 -7.82 12.82
C PHE A 29 -10.98 -6.91 12.53
N VAL A 30 -10.76 -5.63 12.21
CA VAL A 30 -11.83 -4.72 11.81
C VAL A 30 -12.54 -5.22 10.55
N VAL A 31 -11.80 -5.69 9.55
CA VAL A 31 -12.36 -6.29 8.34
C VAL A 31 -13.18 -7.55 8.64
N ALA A 32 -12.72 -8.40 9.56
CA ALA A 32 -13.44 -9.60 9.95
C ALA A 32 -14.76 -9.30 10.67
N VAL A 33 -14.76 -8.31 11.57
CA VAL A 33 -15.98 -7.86 12.29
C VAL A 33 -16.99 -7.23 11.33
N LEU A 34 -16.51 -6.46 10.34
CA LEU A 34 -17.35 -5.80 9.35
C LEU A 34 -17.56 -6.63 8.08
N PHE A 35 -17.25 -7.93 8.11
CA PHE A 35 -17.30 -8.78 6.92
C PHE A 35 -18.66 -8.77 6.20
N PRO A 36 -19.82 -8.83 6.88
CA PRO A 36 -21.11 -8.80 6.19
C PRO A 36 -21.33 -7.50 5.39
N GLN A 37 -20.97 -6.36 5.96
CA GLN A 37 -21.09 -5.05 5.32
C GLN A 37 -20.09 -4.91 4.17
N ILE A 38 -18.85 -5.35 4.39
CA ILE A 38 -17.78 -5.34 3.38
C ILE A 38 -18.13 -6.26 2.21
N ALA A 39 -18.71 -7.44 2.46
CA ALA A 39 -19.12 -8.36 1.41
C ALA A 39 -20.25 -7.77 0.55
N GLY A 40 -21.25 -7.13 1.17
CA GLY A 40 -22.29 -6.40 0.45
C GLY A 40 -21.73 -5.26 -0.41
N ALA A 41 -20.80 -4.48 0.16
CA ALA A 41 -20.09 -3.42 -0.56
C ALA A 41 -19.21 -3.96 -1.71
N PHE A 42 -18.56 -5.12 -1.51
CA PHE A 42 -17.72 -5.75 -2.51
C PHE A 42 -18.53 -6.19 -3.73
N MET A 43 -19.70 -6.81 -3.49
CA MET A 43 -20.61 -7.29 -4.54
C MET A 43 -21.24 -6.18 -5.38
N ALA A 44 -21.15 -4.92 -4.94
CA ALA A 44 -21.62 -3.78 -5.71
C ALA A 44 -20.80 -3.54 -7.00
N ASN A 45 -19.50 -3.84 -6.96
CA ASN A 45 -18.62 -3.79 -8.13
C ASN A 45 -17.49 -4.82 -8.02
N PRO A 46 -17.77 -6.12 -8.22
CA PRO A 46 -16.84 -7.20 -7.90
C PRO A 46 -15.55 -7.13 -8.73
N GLY A 47 -15.63 -6.63 -9.97
CA GLY A 47 -14.46 -6.49 -10.84
C GLY A 47 -13.48 -5.44 -10.32
N LEU A 48 -13.97 -4.21 -10.10
CA LEU A 48 -13.12 -3.11 -9.64
C LEU A 48 -12.68 -3.30 -8.19
N ASN A 49 -13.59 -3.71 -7.30
CA ASN A 49 -13.24 -4.00 -5.90
C ASN A 49 -12.25 -5.15 -5.79
N GLY A 50 -12.38 -6.19 -6.62
CA GLY A 50 -11.39 -7.28 -6.72
C GLY A 50 -10.01 -6.78 -7.12
N LEU A 51 -9.93 -5.88 -8.10
CA LEU A 51 -8.68 -5.25 -8.52
C LEU A 51 -8.06 -4.39 -7.41
N ILE A 52 -8.87 -3.60 -6.68
CA ILE A 52 -8.40 -2.82 -5.53
C ILE A 52 -7.78 -3.74 -4.47
N ILE A 53 -8.48 -4.81 -4.08
CA ILE A 53 -7.97 -5.76 -3.09
C ILE A 53 -6.70 -6.44 -3.59
N PHE A 54 -6.61 -6.80 -4.87
CA PHE A 54 -5.42 -7.36 -5.46
C PHE A 54 -4.21 -6.42 -5.38
N VAL A 55 -4.37 -5.15 -5.77
CA VAL A 55 -3.32 -4.13 -5.68
C VAL A 55 -2.91 -3.91 -4.21
N LEU A 56 -3.88 -3.87 -3.29
CA LEU A 56 -3.63 -3.74 -1.86
C LEU A 56 -2.77 -4.90 -1.33
N LEU A 57 -3.11 -6.14 -1.68
CA LEU A 57 -2.34 -7.32 -1.26
C LEU A 57 -0.90 -7.29 -1.82
N ILE A 58 -0.72 -6.88 -3.07
CA ILE A 58 0.61 -6.69 -3.65
C ILE A 58 1.38 -5.62 -2.87
N GLY A 59 0.77 -4.47 -2.60
CA GLY A 59 1.40 -3.39 -1.84
C GLY A 59 1.83 -3.83 -0.45
N ILE A 60 0.98 -4.59 0.26
CA ILE A 60 1.31 -5.15 1.58
C ILE A 60 2.50 -6.12 1.46
N ALA A 61 2.48 -7.01 0.47
CA ALA A 61 3.56 -7.97 0.26
C ALA A 61 4.90 -7.28 -0.07
N LEU A 62 4.88 -6.23 -0.90
CA LEU A 62 6.05 -5.43 -1.22
C LEU A 62 6.60 -4.70 0.01
N SER A 63 5.74 -4.10 0.83
CA SER A 63 6.14 -3.45 2.07
C SER A 63 6.80 -4.45 3.04
N ILE A 64 6.21 -5.64 3.23
CA ILE A 64 6.82 -6.70 4.07
C ILE A 64 8.16 -7.15 3.49
N ARG A 65 8.26 -7.29 2.16
CA ARG A 65 9.50 -7.67 1.47
C ARG A 65 10.60 -6.62 1.64
N GLN A 66 10.24 -5.34 1.61
CA GLN A 66 11.18 -4.23 1.79
C GLN A 66 11.75 -4.20 3.21
N VAL A 67 10.88 -4.35 4.21
CA VAL A 67 11.28 -4.43 5.61
C VAL A 67 12.16 -5.66 5.85
N THR A 68 11.76 -6.86 5.40
CA THR A 68 12.57 -8.09 5.58
C THR A 68 13.94 -8.03 4.88
N ARG A 69 14.06 -7.33 3.75
CA ARG A 69 15.34 -7.05 3.10
C ARG A 69 16.23 -6.17 3.98
N LEU A 70 15.66 -5.14 4.62
CA LEU A 70 16.38 -4.25 5.53
C LEU A 70 16.96 -5.01 6.75
N PHE A 71 16.23 -5.99 7.29
CA PHE A 71 16.73 -6.84 8.38
C PHE A 71 18.00 -7.61 8.01
N ARG A 72 18.06 -8.16 6.79
CA ARG A 72 19.24 -8.90 6.32
C ARG A 72 20.47 -8.00 6.23
N GLU A 73 20.27 -6.75 5.85
CA GLU A 73 21.35 -5.77 5.72
C GLU A 73 21.83 -5.27 7.08
N ILE A 74 20.93 -5.10 8.05
CA ILE A 74 21.30 -4.74 9.42
C ILE A 74 22.01 -5.90 10.13
N SER A 75 21.59 -7.16 9.90
CA SER A 75 22.33 -8.35 10.39
C SER A 75 23.74 -8.36 9.83
N TRP A 76 23.90 -8.15 8.53
CA TRP A 76 25.22 -8.10 7.90
C TRP A 76 26.14 -7.04 8.50
N VAL A 77 25.65 -5.83 8.78
CA VAL A 77 26.45 -4.77 9.43
C VAL A 77 26.82 -5.13 10.87
N ASN A 78 25.89 -5.71 11.63
CA ASN A 78 26.16 -6.15 13.00
C ASN A 78 27.17 -7.30 13.03
N ASP A 79 27.05 -8.26 12.12
CA ASP A 79 27.97 -9.39 11.98
C ASP A 79 29.35 -8.91 11.51
N PHE A 80 29.42 -7.90 10.65
CA PHE A 80 30.70 -7.27 10.26
C PHE A 80 31.36 -6.51 11.42
N ARG A 81 30.58 -5.87 12.31
CA ARG A 81 31.11 -5.20 13.51
C ARG A 81 31.56 -6.17 14.60
N LEU A 82 31.00 -7.39 14.63
CA LEU A 82 31.37 -8.44 15.58
C LEU A 82 32.46 -9.39 15.04
N ALA A 83 32.76 -9.38 13.73
CA ALA A 83 33.73 -10.27 13.13
C ALA A 83 35.17 -9.88 13.47
N ASP A 84 35.79 -10.68 14.33
CA ASP A 84 37.23 -10.98 14.29
C ASP A 84 37.64 -11.35 12.83
N PRO A 85 38.86 -11.00 12.38
CA PRO A 85 39.27 -11.03 10.98
C PRO A 85 39.50 -12.46 10.44
N GLY A 86 38.46 -13.29 10.39
CA GLY A 86 38.56 -14.68 9.96
C GLY A 86 37.27 -15.41 9.62
N LEU A 87 36.08 -14.81 9.75
CA LEU A 87 34.82 -15.47 9.38
C LEU A 87 34.33 -15.03 8.00
N GLU A 88 34.21 -16.01 7.10
CA GLU A 88 33.67 -15.84 5.76
C GLU A 88 32.25 -15.28 5.83
N VAL A 89 32.07 -14.08 5.26
CA VAL A 89 30.78 -13.42 5.12
C VAL A 89 29.91 -14.22 4.14
N GLU A 90 28.95 -14.97 4.68
CA GLU A 90 28.24 -16.03 3.95
C GLU A 90 27.39 -15.51 2.77
N LYS A 91 26.88 -14.26 2.79
CA LYS A 91 26.04 -13.70 1.69
C LYS A 91 26.22 -12.18 1.52
N PRO A 92 26.50 -11.66 0.30
CA PRO A 92 26.69 -10.23 0.08
C PRO A 92 25.35 -9.46 0.22
N PRO A 93 25.33 -8.32 0.95
CA PRO A 93 24.15 -7.47 1.10
C PRO A 93 23.84 -6.75 -0.23
N VAL A 94 22.58 -6.39 -0.49
CA VAL A 94 22.18 -5.78 -1.78
C VAL A 94 22.19 -4.26 -1.74
N LEU A 95 21.72 -3.61 -0.67
CA LEU A 95 21.83 -2.14 -0.54
C LEU A 95 23.20 -1.68 -0.03
N LEU A 96 23.87 -2.51 0.79
CA LEU A 96 25.22 -2.24 1.30
C LEU A 96 26.33 -2.94 0.50
N ALA A 97 25.99 -3.55 -0.64
CA ALA A 97 26.94 -4.24 -1.53
C ALA A 97 28.19 -3.40 -1.84
N PRO A 98 28.07 -2.08 -2.13
CA PRO A 98 29.22 -1.23 -2.41
C PRO A 98 30.13 -1.04 -1.17
N MET A 99 29.55 -0.94 0.03
CA MET A 99 30.31 -0.85 1.28
C MET A 99 31.00 -2.18 1.58
N ALA A 100 30.29 -3.30 1.42
CA ALA A 100 30.84 -4.65 1.60
C ALA A 100 32.03 -4.93 0.67
N ALA A 101 31.94 -4.51 -0.60
CA ALA A 101 33.03 -4.65 -1.57
C ALA A 101 34.25 -3.81 -1.17
N ILE A 102 34.06 -2.56 -0.73
CA ILE A 102 35.16 -1.67 -0.33
C ILE A 102 35.82 -2.12 0.98
N LEU A 103 35.04 -2.61 1.94
CA LEU A 103 35.55 -3.08 3.24
C LEU A 103 36.26 -4.44 3.11
N ARG A 104 35.80 -5.31 2.21
CA ARG A 104 36.44 -6.60 1.92
C ARG A 104 37.75 -6.46 1.15
N ASP A 105 37.86 -5.46 0.29
CA ASP A 105 39.03 -5.26 -0.59
C ASP A 105 40.14 -4.38 0.05
N ARG A 106 39.90 -3.76 1.22
CA ARG A 106 40.81 -2.75 1.81
C ARG A 106 41.10 -2.92 3.30
N ILE A 107 41.41 -4.14 3.72
CA ILE A 107 42.06 -4.44 5.02
C ILE A 107 43.52 -3.95 4.97
N GLY A 108 43.74 -2.64 4.87
CA GLY A 108 45.09 -2.12 4.62
C GLY A 108 45.14 -0.63 4.35
N ARG A 109 44.73 0.19 5.33
CA ARG A 109 45.08 1.62 5.46
C ARG A 109 45.01 2.47 4.17
N MET A 110 43.85 3.09 3.91
CA MET A 110 43.82 4.42 3.28
C MET A 110 42.51 5.13 3.65
N THR A 111 42.61 6.42 3.96
CA THR A 111 41.51 7.30 4.35
C THR A 111 40.49 7.40 3.22
N ILE A 112 39.21 7.14 3.51
CA ILE A 112 38.13 7.35 2.54
C ILE A 112 38.09 8.85 2.23
N SER A 113 38.24 9.22 0.95
CA SER A 113 38.07 10.62 0.56
C SER A 113 36.63 11.04 0.83
N THR A 114 36.44 12.26 1.35
CA THR A 114 35.10 12.82 1.62
C THR A 114 34.20 12.79 0.37
N GLN A 115 34.79 12.92 -0.82
CA GLN A 115 34.12 12.82 -2.11
C GLN A 115 33.48 11.44 -2.35
N THR A 116 34.21 10.35 -2.06
CA THR A 116 33.75 8.97 -2.27
C THR A 116 32.69 8.56 -1.24
N MET A 117 32.84 9.02 0.01
CA MET A 117 31.81 8.80 1.03
C MET A 117 30.49 9.47 0.63
N ARG A 118 30.57 10.70 0.11
CA ARG A 118 29.40 11.46 -0.34
C ARG A 118 28.70 10.78 -1.53
N SER A 119 29.44 10.25 -2.51
CA SER A 119 28.83 9.56 -3.65
C SER A 119 28.17 8.23 -3.26
N LEU A 120 28.73 7.50 -2.27
CA LEU A 120 28.12 6.28 -1.76
C LEU A 120 26.84 6.57 -0.96
N LEU A 121 26.85 7.60 -0.13
CA LEU A 121 25.64 8.05 0.58
C LEU A 121 24.55 8.48 -0.40
N GLU A 122 24.91 9.20 -1.47
CA GLU A 122 23.98 9.59 -2.53
C GLU A 122 23.40 8.36 -3.27
N SER A 123 24.22 7.36 -3.56
CA SER A 123 23.76 6.12 -4.20
C SER A 123 22.85 5.26 -3.30
N ILE A 124 23.11 5.24 -1.99
CA ILE A 124 22.25 4.56 -1.01
C ILE A 124 20.93 5.33 -0.86
N ALA A 125 20.99 6.66 -0.77
CA ALA A 125 19.81 7.52 -0.69
C ALA A 125 18.90 7.33 -1.90
N THR A 126 19.44 7.40 -3.12
CA THR A 126 18.68 7.16 -4.36
C THR A 126 18.06 5.76 -4.42
N ARG A 127 18.78 4.71 -4.01
CA ARG A 127 18.22 3.34 -3.97
C ARG A 127 17.12 3.17 -2.92
N LEU A 128 17.23 3.87 -1.78
CA LEU A 128 16.21 3.86 -0.73
C LEU A 128 14.96 4.63 -1.18
N ASP A 129 15.13 5.78 -1.82
CA ASP A 129 14.05 6.59 -2.38
C ASP A 129 13.32 5.85 -3.49
N GLU A 130 14.04 5.20 -4.42
CA GLU A 130 13.44 4.42 -5.50
C GLU A 130 12.62 3.23 -4.97
N ALA A 131 13.06 2.62 -3.88
CA ALA A 131 12.30 1.55 -3.22
C ALA A 131 11.01 2.08 -2.57
N ARG A 132 11.01 3.31 -2.04
CA ARG A 132 9.82 3.97 -1.47
C ARG A 132 8.86 4.52 -2.52
N ASP A 133 9.38 4.91 -3.69
CA ASP A 133 8.56 5.42 -4.79
C ASP A 133 7.54 4.38 -5.29
N ILE A 134 7.88 3.09 -5.25
CA ILE A 134 6.94 2.01 -5.61
C ILE A 134 5.74 1.97 -4.66
N LEU A 135 5.95 2.09 -3.34
CA LEU A 135 4.86 2.09 -2.35
C LEU A 135 3.99 3.35 -2.48
N ARG A 136 4.59 4.51 -2.74
CA ARG A 136 3.85 5.75 -3.07
C ARG A 136 3.03 5.61 -4.33
N TYR A 137 3.56 4.98 -5.37
CA TYR A 137 2.82 4.71 -6.59
C TYR A 137 1.64 3.76 -6.36
N MET A 138 1.83 2.68 -5.60
CA MET A 138 0.75 1.76 -5.21
C MET A 138 -0.35 2.45 -4.40
N THR A 139 0.05 3.34 -3.48
CA THR A 139 -0.89 4.16 -2.69
C THR A 139 -1.70 5.08 -3.60
N GLY A 140 -1.05 5.79 -4.52
CA GLY A 140 -1.72 6.64 -5.52
C GLY A 140 -2.64 5.85 -6.46
N LEU A 141 -2.21 4.65 -6.86
CA LEU A 141 -3.01 3.75 -7.70
C LEU A 141 -4.28 3.30 -6.99
N LEU A 142 -4.23 2.98 -5.70
CA LEU A 142 -5.41 2.62 -4.90
C LEU A 142 -6.42 3.78 -4.81
N VAL A 143 -5.93 5.01 -4.58
CA VAL A 143 -6.78 6.21 -4.60
C VAL A 143 -7.41 6.39 -5.97
N PHE A 144 -6.61 6.30 -7.04
CA PHE A 144 -7.07 6.44 -8.42
C PHE A 144 -8.13 5.39 -8.77
N LEU A 145 -7.92 4.12 -8.43
CA LEU A 145 -8.91 3.05 -8.63
C LEU A 145 -10.20 3.31 -7.85
N GLY A 146 -10.10 3.82 -6.62
CA GLY A 146 -11.27 4.23 -5.84
C GLY A 146 -12.07 5.36 -6.50
N LEU A 147 -11.38 6.36 -7.06
CA LEU A 147 -12.00 7.44 -7.84
C LEU A 147 -12.60 6.95 -9.16
N LEU A 148 -11.97 5.96 -9.82
CA LEU A 148 -12.52 5.33 -11.01
C LEU A 148 -13.88 4.67 -10.69
N GLY A 149 -14.01 4.06 -9.51
CA GLY A 149 -15.28 3.50 -9.05
C GLY A 149 -16.39 4.55 -8.90
N THR A 150 -16.08 5.73 -8.37
CA THR A 150 -17.07 6.81 -8.27
C THR A 150 -17.49 7.32 -9.65
N PHE A 151 -16.52 7.48 -10.55
CA PHE A 151 -16.79 7.85 -11.94
C PHE A 151 -17.71 6.83 -12.62
N TRP A 152 -17.46 5.53 -12.42
CA TRP A 152 -18.26 4.48 -13.03
C TRP A 152 -19.71 4.47 -12.52
N GLY A 153 -19.95 4.59 -11.21
CA GLY A 153 -21.32 4.67 -10.68
C GLY A 153 -22.05 5.94 -11.11
N LEU A 154 -21.35 7.08 -11.27
CA LEU A 154 -21.95 8.28 -11.87
C LEU A 154 -22.37 8.05 -13.33
N THR A 155 -21.56 7.37 -14.14
CA THR A 155 -21.95 7.03 -15.52
C THR A 155 -23.18 6.12 -15.58
N GLN A 156 -23.31 5.17 -14.65
CA GLN A 156 -24.52 4.34 -14.53
C GLN A 156 -25.75 5.18 -14.15
N THR A 157 -25.57 6.11 -13.21
CA THR A 157 -26.62 7.04 -12.79
C THR A 157 -27.11 7.86 -13.99
N VAL A 158 -26.19 8.45 -14.78
CA VAL A 158 -26.55 9.21 -16.00
C VAL A 158 -27.25 8.34 -17.04
N ALA A 159 -26.76 7.11 -17.26
CA ALA A 159 -27.39 6.17 -18.20
C ALA A 159 -28.82 5.81 -17.76
N SER A 160 -29.03 5.56 -16.46
CA SER A 160 -30.37 5.27 -15.92
C SER A 160 -31.32 6.46 -16.09
N VAL A 161 -30.88 7.69 -15.82
CA VAL A 161 -31.68 8.90 -16.05
C VAL A 161 -32.03 9.07 -17.53
N GLY A 162 -31.08 8.82 -18.44
CA GLY A 162 -31.35 8.84 -19.88
C GLY A 162 -32.41 7.82 -20.30
N ASN A 163 -32.39 6.62 -19.72
CA ASN A 163 -33.39 5.60 -19.99
C ASN A 163 -34.80 6.01 -19.53
N ILE A 164 -34.93 6.66 -18.37
CA ILE A 164 -36.22 7.17 -17.85
C ILE A 164 -36.80 8.22 -18.80
N ILE A 165 -35.97 9.14 -19.28
CA ILE A 165 -36.39 10.19 -20.21
C ILE A 165 -36.90 9.56 -21.52
N ASN A 166 -36.23 8.51 -22.00
CA ASN A 166 -36.64 7.81 -23.23
C ASN A 166 -37.86 6.90 -23.03
N SER A 167 -38.10 6.39 -21.82
CA SER A 167 -39.22 5.48 -21.53
C SER A 167 -40.51 6.20 -21.15
N LEU A 168 -40.46 7.52 -20.86
CA LEU A 168 -41.64 8.29 -20.51
C LEU A 168 -42.51 8.53 -21.76
N ASP A 169 -43.50 7.69 -21.98
CA ASP A 169 -44.50 7.87 -23.04
C ASP A 169 -45.52 8.95 -22.63
N VAL A 170 -45.28 10.17 -23.10
CA VAL A 170 -46.12 11.35 -22.87
C VAL A 170 -47.51 11.21 -23.52
N GLY A 171 -47.76 10.16 -24.31
CA GLY A 171 -49.06 9.87 -24.93
C GLY A 171 -50.02 9.02 -24.09
N SER A 172 -49.56 8.45 -22.97
CA SER A 172 -50.38 7.58 -22.11
C SER A 172 -51.31 8.38 -21.18
N SER A 173 -52.60 8.04 -21.15
CA SER A 173 -53.62 8.76 -20.37
C SER A 173 -53.70 8.34 -18.89
N ASP A 174 -52.87 7.40 -18.46
CA ASP A 174 -52.91 6.84 -17.10
C ASP A 174 -51.75 7.38 -16.25
N LEU A 175 -52.05 8.44 -15.50
CA LEU A 175 -51.11 9.10 -14.58
C LEU A 175 -50.52 8.15 -13.53
N GLY A 176 -51.21 7.05 -13.20
CA GLY A 176 -50.71 6.05 -12.25
C GLY A 176 -49.51 5.27 -12.77
N VAL A 177 -49.49 4.96 -14.08
CA VAL A 177 -48.40 4.24 -14.73
C VAL A 177 -47.16 5.12 -14.83
N ILE A 178 -47.33 6.39 -15.23
CA ILE A 178 -46.24 7.37 -15.31
C ILE A 178 -45.57 7.57 -13.94
N PHE A 179 -46.34 7.56 -12.85
CA PHE A 179 -45.80 7.70 -11.50
C PHE A 179 -44.98 6.49 -11.06
N GLU A 180 -45.45 5.26 -11.31
CA GLU A 180 -44.64 4.07 -11.01
C GLU A 180 -43.40 3.93 -11.88
N ASP A 181 -43.46 4.36 -13.15
CA ASP A 181 -42.29 4.40 -14.03
C ASP A 181 -41.26 5.42 -13.54
N LEU A 182 -41.69 6.60 -13.08
CA LEU A 182 -40.81 7.59 -12.44
C LEU A 182 -40.20 7.06 -11.15
N LYS A 183 -40.99 6.43 -10.28
CA LYS A 183 -40.51 5.85 -9.01
C LYS A 183 -39.50 4.72 -9.24
N SER A 184 -39.81 3.80 -10.15
CA SER A 184 -38.92 2.71 -10.56
C SER A 184 -37.64 3.27 -11.19
N GLY A 185 -37.82 4.26 -12.06
CA GLY A 185 -36.74 4.99 -12.72
C GLY A 185 -35.78 5.64 -11.74
N LEU A 186 -36.28 6.32 -10.71
CA LEU A 186 -35.45 7.02 -9.72
C LEU A 186 -34.75 6.08 -8.73
N ALA A 187 -35.21 4.85 -8.55
CA ALA A 187 -34.57 3.86 -7.69
C ALA A 187 -33.22 3.37 -8.24
N ALA A 188 -33.07 3.27 -9.57
CA ALA A 188 -31.84 2.81 -10.21
C ALA A 188 -30.63 3.78 -10.00
N PRO A 189 -30.76 5.11 -10.19
CA PRO A 189 -29.75 6.11 -9.83
C PRO A 189 -29.29 6.02 -8.37
N LEU A 190 -30.24 5.82 -7.44
CA LEU A 190 -29.95 5.70 -6.00
C LEU A 190 -29.11 4.46 -5.70
N GLY A 191 -29.38 3.33 -6.37
CA GLY A 191 -28.56 2.13 -6.29
C GLY A 191 -27.15 2.33 -6.88
N GLY A 192 -27.04 2.97 -8.04
CA GLY A 192 -25.77 3.27 -8.72
C GLY A 192 -24.83 4.17 -7.91
N MET A 193 -25.37 5.04 -7.05
CA MET A 193 -24.57 5.85 -6.14
C MET A 193 -23.90 5.01 -5.03
N GLY A 194 -24.62 4.02 -4.49
CA GLY A 194 -24.07 3.11 -3.48
C GLY A 194 -22.93 2.24 -4.01
N THR A 195 -23.01 1.81 -5.27
CA THR A 195 -21.93 1.04 -5.91
C THR A 195 -20.68 1.89 -6.12
N ALA A 196 -20.84 3.14 -6.58
CA ALA A 196 -19.75 4.11 -6.74
C ALA A 196 -19.02 4.40 -5.43
N PHE A 197 -19.77 4.63 -4.36
CA PHE A 197 -19.21 5.02 -3.07
C PHE A 197 -18.42 3.88 -2.41
N SER A 198 -18.92 2.64 -2.50
CA SER A 198 -18.23 1.47 -1.94
C SER A 198 -16.81 1.29 -2.49
N SER A 199 -16.64 1.44 -3.81
CA SER A 199 -15.35 1.31 -4.48
C SER A 199 -14.35 2.37 -4.02
N SER A 200 -14.83 3.61 -3.81
CA SER A 200 -14.02 4.70 -3.27
C SER A 200 -13.52 4.40 -1.86
N LEU A 201 -14.40 3.88 -1.00
CA LEU A 201 -14.04 3.51 0.36
C LEU A 201 -12.95 2.43 0.38
N PHE A 202 -13.03 1.41 -0.49
CA PHE A 202 -11.98 0.40 -0.60
C PHE A 202 -10.64 1.01 -1.04
N GLY A 203 -10.64 1.86 -2.05
CA GLY A 203 -9.43 2.51 -2.55
C GLY A 203 -8.76 3.40 -1.51
N LEU A 204 -9.56 4.24 -0.83
CA LEU A 204 -9.07 5.13 0.23
C LEU A 204 -8.60 4.34 1.46
N ALA A 205 -9.38 3.39 1.97
CA ALA A 205 -8.99 2.56 3.11
C ALA A 205 -7.71 1.77 2.80
N GLY A 206 -7.61 1.18 1.60
CA GLY A 206 -6.40 0.49 1.15
C GLY A 206 -5.18 1.42 1.07
N SER A 207 -5.35 2.63 0.55
CA SER A 207 -4.28 3.62 0.48
C SER A 207 -3.80 4.06 1.87
N LEU A 208 -4.70 4.16 2.86
CA LEU A 208 -4.33 4.47 4.24
C LEU A 208 -3.54 3.35 4.88
N VAL A 209 -3.93 2.09 4.62
CA VAL A 209 -3.16 0.92 5.06
C VAL A 209 -1.76 0.97 4.47
N LEU A 210 -1.61 1.07 3.14
CA LEU A 210 -0.29 1.13 2.50
C LEU A 210 0.53 2.34 2.96
N GLY A 211 -0.09 3.51 3.10
CA GLY A 211 0.58 4.72 3.59
C GLY A 211 1.11 4.56 5.02
N PHE A 212 0.37 3.87 5.90
CA PHE A 212 0.88 3.57 7.23
C PHE A 212 2.06 2.58 7.19
N LEU A 213 2.00 1.55 6.32
CA LEU A 213 3.09 0.58 6.20
C LEU A 213 4.37 1.24 5.64
N ASP A 214 4.23 2.16 4.68
CA ASP A 214 5.35 2.92 4.11
C ASP A 214 6.03 3.81 5.17
N LEU A 215 5.27 4.44 6.07
CA LEU A 215 5.82 5.23 7.17
C LEU A 215 6.63 4.40 8.19
N GLN A 216 6.39 3.09 8.27
CA GLN A 216 7.14 2.19 9.16
C GLN A 216 8.32 1.51 8.47
N ALA A 217 8.44 1.61 7.14
CA ALA A 217 9.46 0.95 6.32
C ALA A 217 10.72 1.81 6.10
#